data_AF-H1KC68-F1
#
_entry.id   AF-H1KC68-F1
#
_cell.length_a   1.000
_cell.length_b   1.000
_cell.length_c   1.000
_cell.angle_alpha   90.00
_cell.angle_beta   90.00
_cell.angle_gamma   90.00
#
_symmetry.space_group_name_H-M   'P 1'
#
loop_
_entity.id
_entity.type
_entity.pdbx_description
1 polymer ?
#
loop_
_entity_poly.entity_id
_entity_poly.type
_entity_poly.pdbx_seq_one_letter_code
_entity_poly.pdbx_strand_id
1 'polypeptide(L)'
;MGAGVIDLSKGAIGIGLFQKPATLLSPFGRFENGRWTETEITVPIMAVIQAATQKDLLQYATGDKLDGYVRIYTFSELRTVDEDVGADAQIVITPEGTRYRIVKAGRRSEADFTRAIGRLEHDRGRSV
;
A
#
# COMPACT_ATOMS: atom_id res chain seq x y z
N MET A 1 -33.30 -1.97 -12.91
CA MET A 1 -32.00 -1.30 -12.65
C MET A 1 -31.04 -2.37 -12.15
N GLY A 2 -30.23 -2.95 -13.03
CA GLY A 2 -29.32 -4.03 -12.67
C GLY A 2 -28.14 -3.46 -11.90
N ALA A 3 -27.99 -3.85 -10.63
CA ALA A 3 -26.74 -3.68 -9.92
C ALA A 3 -25.68 -4.47 -10.70
N GLY A 4 -24.79 -3.75 -11.39
CA GLY A 4 -23.65 -4.35 -12.06
C GLY A 4 -22.82 -5.04 -11.00
N VAL A 5 -22.97 -6.36 -10.88
CA VAL A 5 -22.05 -7.20 -10.11
C VAL A 5 -20.69 -6.95 -10.74
N ILE A 6 -19.86 -6.15 -10.06
CA ILE A 6 -18.47 -5.99 -10.45
C ILE A 6 -17.91 -7.40 -10.39
N ASP A 7 -17.58 -7.96 -11.55
CA ASP A 7 -17.02 -9.30 -11.63
C ASP A 7 -15.61 -9.26 -11.05
N LEU A 8 -15.51 -9.50 -9.74
CA LEU A 8 -14.27 -9.44 -8.97
C LEU A 8 -13.27 -10.50 -9.43
N SER A 9 -13.74 -11.54 -10.13
CA SER A 9 -12.86 -12.54 -10.77
C SER A 9 -12.01 -11.91 -11.88
N LYS A 10 -12.57 -10.97 -12.65
CA LYS A 10 -11.81 -10.17 -13.65
C LYS A 10 -10.75 -9.29 -12.98
N GLY A 11 -11.03 -8.82 -11.76
CA GLY A 11 -10.08 -8.08 -10.93
C GLY A 11 -8.86 -8.92 -10.57
N ALA A 12 -9.07 -10.13 -10.04
CA ALA A 12 -7.99 -11.04 -9.69
C ALA A 12 -7.17 -11.49 -10.91
N ILE A 13 -7.82 -11.79 -12.04
CA ILE A 13 -7.15 -12.11 -13.31
C ILE A 13 -6.27 -10.94 -13.78
N GLY A 14 -6.80 -9.71 -13.72
CA GLY A 14 -6.04 -8.51 -14.06
C GLY A 14 -4.80 -8.34 -13.18
N ILE A 15 -4.90 -8.62 -11.87
CA ILE A 15 -3.75 -8.57 -10.97
C ILE A 15 -2.69 -9.60 -11.37
N GLY A 16 -3.11 -10.85 -11.61
CA GLY A 16 -2.20 -11.92 -12.03
C GLY A 16 -1.43 -11.61 -13.33
N LEU A 17 -2.05 -10.90 -14.27
CA LEU A 17 -1.45 -10.55 -15.57
C LEU A 17 -0.53 -9.33 -15.52
N PHE A 18 -0.84 -8.34 -14.67
CA PHE A 18 -0.13 -7.04 -14.66
C PHE A 18 0.81 -6.85 -13.46
N GLN A 19 0.83 -7.81 -12.53
CA GLN A 19 1.68 -7.72 -11.35
C GLN A 19 3.17 -7.70 -11.73
N LYS A 20 3.92 -6.86 -11.03
CA LYS A 20 5.38 -6.79 -11.13
C LYS A 20 6.00 -7.17 -9.78
N PRO A 21 7.25 -7.66 -9.78
CA PRO A 21 8.01 -7.81 -8.55
C PRO A 21 8.04 -6.49 -7.79
N ALA A 22 7.85 -6.54 -6.49
CA ALA A 22 8.00 -5.43 -5.57
C ALA A 22 8.49 -5.98 -4.23
N THR A 23 8.85 -5.08 -3.34
CA THR A 23 9.32 -5.44 -2.00
C THR A 23 8.42 -4.81 -0.97
N LEU A 24 7.89 -5.61 -0.05
CA LEU A 24 7.16 -5.13 1.11
C LEU A 24 8.13 -4.96 2.27
N LEU A 25 8.29 -3.73 2.71
CA LEU A 25 8.96 -3.39 3.95
C LEU A 25 7.89 -3.27 5.03
N SER A 26 7.95 -4.18 6.00
CA SER A 26 7.12 -4.13 7.20
C SER A 26 7.97 -3.64 8.35
N PRO A 27 7.79 -2.39 8.79
CA PRO A 27 8.42 -1.91 10.00
C PRO A 27 7.77 -2.61 11.20
N PHE A 28 8.48 -3.55 11.81
CA PHE A 28 8.08 -4.10 13.10
C PHE A 28 8.81 -3.32 14.18
N GLY A 29 8.12 -2.33 14.73
CA GLY A 29 8.62 -1.66 15.92
C GLY A 29 8.28 -2.46 17.18
N ARG A 30 9.25 -2.59 18.07
CA ARG A 30 9.04 -3.06 19.44
C ARG A 30 9.70 -2.08 20.39
N PHE A 31 9.01 -1.74 21.48
CA PHE A 31 9.64 -1.06 22.60
C PHE A 31 10.56 -2.05 23.33
N GLU A 32 11.88 -1.84 23.23
CA GLU A 32 12.90 -2.59 23.96
C GLU A 32 13.73 -1.64 24.81
N ASN A 33 13.86 -1.92 26.11
CA ASN A 33 14.66 -1.14 27.07
C ASN A 33 14.37 0.37 27.07
N GLY A 34 13.10 0.77 26.95
CA GLY A 34 12.70 2.18 26.93
C GLY A 34 13.02 2.91 25.62
N ARG A 35 13.43 2.20 24.57
CA ARG A 35 13.68 2.74 23.23
C ARG A 35 12.83 2.00 22.20
N TRP A 36 12.25 2.76 21.26
CA TRP A 36 11.62 2.16 20.09
C TRP A 36 12.71 1.56 19.20
N THR A 37 12.64 0.25 18.96
CA THR A 37 13.55 -0.46 18.06
C THR A 37 12.73 -0.95 16.87
N GLU A 38 13.04 -0.41 15.70
CA GLU A 38 12.42 -0.78 14.44
C GLU A 38 13.22 -1.93 13.81
N THR A 39 12.62 -3.12 13.75
CA THR A 39 13.14 -4.24 12.98
C THR A 39 12.42 -4.25 11.65
N GLU A 40 13.10 -3.81 10.60
CA GLU A 40 12.54 -3.84 9.25
C GLU A 40 12.57 -5.28 8.70
N ILE A 41 11.39 -5.84 8.44
CA ILE A 41 11.27 -7.10 7.72
C ILE A 41 10.97 -6.80 6.26
N THR A 42 11.82 -7.34 5.38
CA THR A 42 11.70 -7.17 3.94
C THR A 42 11.22 -8.47 3.30
N VAL A 43 10.08 -8.41 2.60
CA VAL A 43 9.45 -9.57 1.98
C VAL A 43 9.23 -9.30 0.49
N PRO A 44 9.67 -10.20 -0.43
CA PRO A 44 9.34 -10.05 -1.84
C PRO A 44 7.83 -10.28 -2.06
N ILE A 45 7.19 -9.38 -2.79
CA ILE A 45 5.77 -9.47 -3.16
C ILE A 45 5.59 -9.26 -4.67
N MET A 46 4.41 -9.61 -5.17
CA MET A 46 3.96 -9.22 -6.50
C MET A 46 2.85 -8.19 -6.36
N ALA A 47 2.97 -7.06 -7.07
CA ALA A 47 2.03 -5.97 -6.97
C ALA A 47 1.76 -5.29 -8.31
N VAL A 48 0.51 -4.87 -8.53
CA VAL A 48 0.14 -3.93 -9.58
C VAL A 48 0.10 -2.54 -8.98
N ILE A 49 0.91 -1.63 -9.53
CA ILE A 49 0.96 -0.24 -9.09
C ILE A 49 0.44 0.64 -10.23
N GLN A 50 -0.59 1.42 -9.94
CA GLN A 50 -1.26 2.29 -10.90
C GLN A 50 -1.44 3.68 -10.31
N ALA A 51 -1.50 4.70 -11.17
CA ALA A 51 -1.94 6.02 -10.72
C ALA A 51 -3.31 5.93 -10.03
N ALA A 52 -3.46 6.65 -8.92
CA ALA A 52 -4.75 6.79 -8.26
C ALA A 52 -5.70 7.59 -9.16
N THR A 53 -6.97 7.16 -9.26
CA THR A 53 -7.96 7.95 -9.99
C THR A 53 -8.54 9.05 -9.12
N GLN A 54 -9.08 10.10 -9.74
CA GLN A 54 -9.79 11.16 -9.02
C GLN A 54 -10.94 10.62 -8.16
N LYS A 55 -11.63 9.54 -8.59
CA LYS A 55 -12.69 8.89 -7.79
C LYS A 55 -12.15 8.22 -6.53
N ASP A 56 -10.99 7.57 -6.64
CA ASP A 56 -10.33 7.00 -5.47
C ASP A 56 -9.92 8.13 -4.52
N LEU A 57 -9.38 9.22 -5.06
CA LEU A 57 -8.94 10.39 -4.30
C LEU A 57 -10.10 11.19 -3.66
N LEU A 58 -11.26 11.30 -4.30
CA LEU A 58 -12.44 11.99 -3.77
C LEU A 58 -13.04 11.32 -2.52
N GLN A 59 -12.80 10.02 -2.33
CA GLN A 59 -13.15 9.34 -1.07
C GLN A 59 -12.21 9.74 0.08
N TYR A 60 -11.12 10.45 -0.22
CA TYR A 60 -10.15 10.96 0.73
C TYR A 60 -10.25 12.49 0.70
N ALA A 61 -10.96 13.05 1.68
CA ALA A 61 -11.02 14.48 1.90
C ALA A 61 -9.62 15.00 2.26
N THR A 62 -8.77 15.19 1.25
CA THR A 62 -7.42 15.66 1.40
C THR A 62 -7.35 16.94 0.60
N GLY A 63 -7.42 18.08 1.31
CA GLY A 63 -7.19 19.40 0.72
C GLY A 63 -5.78 19.59 0.16
N ASP A 64 -4.90 18.59 0.32
CA ASP A 64 -3.56 18.56 -0.20
C ASP A 64 -3.44 17.80 -1.53
N LYS A 65 -2.54 18.32 -2.36
CA LYS A 65 -2.31 18.00 -3.77
C LYS A 65 -2.31 16.50 -4.10
N LEU A 66 -2.91 16.20 -5.24
CA LEU A 66 -3.10 14.87 -5.85
C LEU A 66 -1.78 14.15 -6.23
N ASP A 67 -0.64 14.83 -6.11
CA ASP A 67 0.64 14.34 -6.57
C ASP A 67 1.21 13.28 -5.62
N GLY A 68 1.61 12.14 -6.19
CA GLY A 68 2.31 11.07 -5.48
C GLY A 68 1.42 9.97 -4.90
N TYR A 69 0.11 9.96 -5.15
CA TYR A 69 -0.76 8.84 -4.72
C TYR A 69 -0.89 7.76 -5.80
N VAL A 70 -0.73 6.51 -5.38
CA VAL A 70 -0.87 5.33 -6.23
C VAL A 70 -1.85 4.33 -5.63
N ARG A 71 -2.45 3.53 -6.50
CA ARG A 71 -3.19 2.32 -6.14
C ARG A 71 -2.26 1.13 -6.24
N ILE A 72 -2.36 0.28 -5.23
CA ILE A 72 -1.57 -0.94 -5.13
C ILE A 72 -2.55 -2.10 -5.01
N TYR A 73 -2.40 -3.09 -5.88
CA TYR A 73 -3.13 -4.35 -5.79
C TYR A 73 -2.13 -5.49 -5.62
N THR A 74 -2.36 -6.37 -4.65
CA THR A 74 -1.49 -7.51 -4.40
C THR A 74 -2.29 -8.62 -3.72
N PHE A 75 -1.87 -9.87 -3.89
CA PHE A 75 -2.40 -11.00 -3.12
C PHE A 75 -1.84 -11.06 -1.69
N SER A 76 -0.78 -10.29 -1.40
CA SER A 76 -0.27 -10.15 -0.04
C SER A 76 -1.20 -9.29 0.80
N GLU A 77 -1.24 -9.55 2.10
CA GLU A 77 -1.94 -8.67 3.04
C GLU A 77 -1.12 -7.40 3.24
N LEU A 78 -1.74 -6.24 2.99
CA LEU A 78 -1.14 -4.95 3.31
C LEU A 78 -1.83 -4.35 4.52
N ARG A 79 -1.03 -3.70 5.37
CA ARG A 79 -1.44 -3.07 6.62
C ARG A 79 -1.05 -1.61 6.62
N THR A 80 -1.92 -0.79 7.20
CA THR A 80 -1.66 0.61 7.51
C THR A 80 -0.97 0.74 8.85
N VAL A 81 -0.69 1.99 9.26
CA VAL A 81 -0.39 2.31 10.67
C VAL A 81 -1.41 1.61 11.57
N ASP A 82 -0.90 0.99 12.62
CA ASP A 82 -1.69 0.50 13.73
C ASP A 82 -1.37 1.36 14.95
N GLU A 83 -2.25 2.32 15.27
CA GLU A 83 -2.08 3.24 16.39
C GLU A 83 -2.07 2.50 17.74
N ASP A 84 -2.72 1.33 17.83
CA ASP A 84 -2.78 0.53 19.06
C ASP A 84 -1.45 -0.20 19.34
N VAL A 85 -0.67 -0.48 18.30
CA VAL A 85 0.61 -1.21 18.39
C VAL A 85 1.81 -0.27 18.23
N GLY A 86 1.58 1.01 17.94
CA GLY A 86 2.62 2.00 17.65
C GLY A 86 3.42 1.70 16.38
N ALA A 87 2.93 0.82 15.50
CA ALA A 87 3.66 0.34 14.33
C ALA A 87 3.49 1.30 13.15
N ASP A 88 4.61 1.61 12.48
CA ASP A 88 4.61 2.40 11.26
C ASP A 88 3.87 1.68 10.13
N ALA A 89 3.38 2.45 9.16
CA ALA A 89 2.74 1.88 7.97
C ALA A 89 3.73 1.03 7.16
N GLN A 90 3.26 -0.06 6.58
CA GLN A 90 4.05 -0.81 5.62
C GLN A 90 4.40 0.05 4.40
N ILE A 91 5.53 -0.26 3.77
CA ILE A 91 6.03 0.43 2.58
C ILE A 91 6.19 -0.59 1.45
N VAL A 92 5.66 -0.27 0.28
CA VAL A 92 5.89 -1.04 -0.95
C VAL A 92 6.96 -0.34 -1.77
N ILE A 93 8.03 -1.06 -2.08
CA ILE A 93 9.18 -0.57 -2.84
C ILE A 93 9.14 -1.21 -4.23
N THR A 94 9.17 -0.38 -5.27
CA THR A 94 9.22 -0.86 -6.66
C THR A 94 10.61 -1.36 -7.03
N PRO A 95 10.77 -2.13 -8.12
CA PRO A 95 12.09 -2.53 -8.63
C PRO A 95 13.01 -1.35 -8.93
N GLU A 96 12.44 -0.20 -9.28
CA GLU A 96 13.15 1.05 -9.53
C GLU A 96 13.56 1.78 -8.22
N GLY A 97 13.24 1.21 -7.05
CA GLY A 97 13.53 1.78 -5.74
C GLY A 97 12.53 2.81 -5.26
N THR A 98 11.42 3.02 -5.97
CA THR A 98 10.39 4.00 -5.55
C THR A 98 9.62 3.46 -4.35
N ARG A 99 9.51 4.26 -3.28
CA ARG A 99 8.88 3.85 -2.01
C ARG A 99 7.48 4.44 -1.89
N TYR A 100 6.50 3.58 -1.63
CA TYR A 100 5.11 3.96 -1.39
C TYR A 100 4.66 3.51 -0.01
N ARG A 101 4.46 4.47 0.90
CA ARG A 101 3.91 4.21 2.22
C ARG A 101 2.41 3.92 2.12
N ILE A 102 1.96 2.81 2.71
CA ILE A 102 0.56 2.40 2.69
C ILE A 102 -0.25 3.32 3.62
N VAL A 103 -1.14 4.12 3.05
CA VAL A 103 -2.03 5.01 3.80
C VAL A 103 -3.39 4.40 4.06
N LYS A 104 -3.81 3.44 3.21
CA LYS A 104 -5.03 2.66 3.41
C LYS A 104 -4.90 1.30 2.76
N ALA A 105 -5.38 0.26 3.42
CA ALA A 105 -5.50 -1.07 2.86
C ALA A 105 -6.91 -1.61 3.10
N GLY A 106 -7.44 -2.36 2.15
CA GLY A 106 -8.71 -3.06 2.26
C GLY A 106 -8.62 -4.41 1.56
N ARG A 107 -8.75 -5.48 2.33
CA ARG A 107 -8.80 -6.84 1.78
C ARG A 107 -10.14 -7.07 1.10
N ARG A 108 -10.10 -7.64 -0.11
CA ARG A 108 -11.27 -8.08 -0.87
C ARG A 108 -11.37 -9.60 -0.75
N SER A 109 -12.02 -10.05 0.32
CA SER A 109 -12.12 -11.47 0.69
C SER A 109 -12.73 -12.34 -0.41
N GLU A 110 -13.62 -11.79 -1.24
CA GLU A 110 -14.29 -12.51 -2.33
C GLU A 110 -13.36 -12.90 -3.49
N ALA A 111 -12.20 -12.24 -3.62
CA ALA A 111 -11.24 -12.48 -4.70
C ALA A 111 -9.79 -12.60 -4.20
N ASP A 112 -9.64 -12.76 -2.88
CA ASP A 112 -8.39 -12.93 -2.13
C ASP A 112 -7.25 -11.97 -2.49
N PHE A 113 -7.57 -10.72 -2.81
CA PHE A 113 -6.56 -9.69 -3.04
C PHE A 113 -6.76 -8.49 -2.12
N THR A 114 -5.66 -7.81 -1.81
CA THR A 114 -5.65 -6.54 -1.12
C THR A 114 -5.63 -5.40 -2.12
N ARG A 115 -6.50 -4.42 -1.92
CA ARG A 115 -6.43 -3.12 -2.58
C ARG A 115 -5.97 -2.10 -1.56
N ALA A 116 -4.89 -1.40 -1.86
CA ALA A 116 -4.34 -0.35 -1.03
C ALA A 116 -4.13 0.96 -1.79
N ILE A 117 -4.04 2.05 -1.04
CA ILE A 117 -3.55 3.33 -1.50
C ILE A 117 -2.17 3.53 -0.89
N GLY A 118 -1.19 3.78 -1.74
CA GLY A 118 0.16 4.17 -1.36
C GLY A 118 0.37 5.66 -1.61
N ARG A 119 1.09 6.32 -0.72
CA ARG A 119 1.61 7.68 -0.91
C ARG A 119 3.11 7.59 -1.16
N LEU A 120 3.59 8.28 -2.19
CA LEU A 120 5.02 8.40 -2.46
C LEU A 120 5.72 8.95 -1.22
N GLU A 121 6.64 8.15 -0.70
CA GLU A 121 7.52 8.56 0.36
C GLU A 121 8.66 9.33 -0.31
N HIS A 122 8.56 10.66 -0.27
CA HIS A 122 9.75 11.47 -0.50
C HIS A 122 10.67 11.21 0.68
N ASP A 123 11.80 10.60 0.39
CA ASP A 123 12.92 10.57 1.31
C ASP A 123 13.16 12.01 1.75
N ARG A 124 12.77 12.35 2.99
CA ARG A 124 13.15 13.61 3.62
C ARG A 124 14.63 13.51 4.00
N GLY A 125 15.46 13.25 2.99
CA GLY A 125 16.90 13.36 3.07
C GLY A 125 17.29 14.81 2.91
N ARG A 126 17.47 15.49 4.05
CA ARG A 126 18.52 16.49 4.24
C ARG A 126 18.42 17.78 3.39
N SER A 127 17.67 18.76 3.89
CA SER A 127 18.10 20.15 3.68
C SER A 127 19.25 20.43 4.64
N VAL A 128 20.40 20.75 4.03
CA VAL A 128 21.57 21.38 4.64
C VAL A 128 21.22 22.67 5.38
#